data_AF-A0A968A690-F1
#
_entry.id   AF-A0A968A690-F1
#
_cell.length_a   1.000
_cell.length_b   1.000
_cell.length_c   1.000
_cell.angle_alpha   90.00
_cell.angle_beta   90.00
_cell.angle_gamma   90.00
#
_symmetry.space_group_name_H-M   'P 1'
#
loop_
_entity.id
_entity.type
_entity.pdbx_description
1 polymer ?
#
loop_
_entity_poly.entity_id
_entity_poly.type
_entity_poly.pdbx_seq_one_letter_code
_entity_poly.pdbx_strand_id
1 'polypeptide(L)' 'MMVYEYDDQILVVDTGIMFPENDMLGIDYIIPDFEYLIENKDKVRGIVITHGHEDHTGAINHVLEEV' A
#
# COMPACT_ATOMS: atom_id res chain seq x y z
N MET A 1 4.79 -1.97 -1.36
CA MET A 1 3.69 -1.76 -2.31
C MET A 1 4.25 -1.68 -3.71
N MET A 2 3.68 -2.41 -4.65
CA MET A 2 4.00 -2.32 -6.07
C MET A 2 2.72 -2.07 -6.88
N VAL A 3 2.82 -1.27 -7.93
CA VAL A 3 1.68 -0.92 -8.79
C VAL A 3 1.99 -1.30 -10.23
N TYR A 4 1.09 -2.04 -10.85
CA TYR A 4 1.09 -2.32 -12.29
C TYR A 4 -0.04 -1.53 -12.94
N GLU A 5 0.30 -0.73 -13.94
CA GLU A 5 -0.67 0.03 -14.73
C GLU A 5 -0.59 -0.38 -16.20
N TYR A 6 -1.74 -0.69 -16.80
CA TYR A 6 -1.87 -0.92 -18.24
C TYR A 6 -3.31 -0.61 -18.69
N ASP A 7 -3.45 0.17 -19.77
CA ASP A 7 -4.75 0.49 -20.39
C ASP A 7 -5.79 1.06 -19.40
N ASP A 8 -5.38 2.05 -18.61
CA ASP A 8 -6.20 2.67 -17.55
C ASP A 8 -6.75 1.65 -16.51
N GLN A 9 -6.05 0.54 -16.31
CA GLN A 9 -6.31 -0.44 -15.26
C GLN A 9 -5.10 -0.50 -14.33
N ILE A 10 -5.37 -0.41 -13.03
CA ILE A 10 -4.34 -0.50 -11.98
C ILE A 10 -4.55 -1.78 -11.17
N LEU A 11 -3.47 -2.56 -11.03
CA LEU A 11 -3.37 -3.69 -10.10
C LEU A 11 -2.30 -3.37 -9.06
N VAL A 12 -2.67 -3.40 -7.78
CA VAL A 12 -1.72 -3.25 -6.68
C VAL A 12 -1.26 -4.64 -6.24
N VAL A 13 0.03 -4.81 -6.01
CA VAL A 13 0.62 -6.02 -5.44
C VAL A 13 1.26 -5.66 -4.11
N ASP A 14 0.68 -6.22 -3.05
CA ASP A 14 0.99 -5.98 -1.64
C ASP A 14 0.92 -4.51 -1.20
N THR A 15 0.59 -4.30 0.06
CA THR A 15 0.73 -3.00 0.73
C THR A 15 0.90 -3.26 2.22
N GLY A 16 2.17 -3.33 2.62
CA GLY A 16 2.55 -3.57 4.00
C GLY A 16 3.18 -2.37 4.67
N ILE A 17 3.46 -2.55 5.95
CA ILE A 17 4.17 -1.56 6.75
C ILE A 17 5.69 -1.73 6.61
N MET A 18 6.41 -0.68 6.97
CA MET A 18 7.83 -0.76 7.28
C MET A 18 8.01 -0.52 8.78
N PHE A 19 8.87 -1.32 9.41
CA PHE A 19 9.27 -1.11 10.80
C PHE A 19 10.21 0.10 10.89
N PRO A 20 10.06 0.94 11.91
CA PRO A 20 10.88 2.13 12.10
C PRO A 20 12.34 1.77 12.43
N GLU A 21 13.26 2.65 12.05
CA GLU A 21 14.66 2.57 12.48
C GLU A 21 14.81 3.04 13.95
N ASN A 22 15.94 2.69 14.58
CA ASN A 22 16.16 2.96 16.02
C ASN A 22 16.15 4.45 16.40
N ASP A 23 16.39 5.35 15.45
CA ASP A 23 16.42 6.80 15.64
C ASP A 23 15.07 7.49 15.34
N MET A 24 14.07 6.76 14.85
CA MET A 24 12.72 7.25 14.57
C MET A 24 11.86 7.23 15.84
N LEU A 25 12.21 8.08 16.81
CA LEU A 25 11.58 8.13 18.13
C LEU A 25 10.07 8.45 18.04
N GLY A 26 9.25 7.57 18.64
CA GLY A 26 7.80 7.75 18.74
C GLY A 26 7.00 7.30 17.52
N ILE A 27 7.64 6.74 16.49
CA ILE A 27 6.98 6.14 15.33
C ILE A 27 6.68 4.66 15.62
N ASP A 28 5.43 4.23 15.46
CA ASP A 28 5.04 2.82 15.64
C ASP A 28 5.32 1.99 14.38
N TYR A 29 4.99 2.53 13.20
CA TYR A 29 5.24 1.94 11.89
C TYR A 29 5.12 3.00 10.79
N ILE A 30 5.63 2.67 9.61
CA ILE A 30 5.62 3.52 8.42
C ILE A 30 4.75 2.85 7.36
N ILE A 31 3.96 3.63 6.62
CA ILE A 31 3.14 3.16 5.49
C ILE A 31 3.57 3.84 4.18
N PRO A 32 3.26 3.25 3.00
CA PRO A 32 3.50 3.89 1.73
C PRO A 32 2.63 5.15 1.55
N ASP A 33 3.09 6.05 0.69
CA ASP A 33 2.28 7.15 0.18
C ASP A 33 1.29 6.64 -0.88
N PHE A 34 0.02 6.99 -0.74
CA PHE A 34 -1.07 6.55 -1.61
C PHE A 34 -1.55 7.64 -2.57
N GLU A 35 -0.95 8.82 -2.62
CA GLU A 35 -1.41 9.96 -3.44
C GLU A 35 -1.72 9.55 -4.88
N TYR A 36 -0.82 8.81 -5.53
CA TYR A 36 -1.03 8.30 -6.89
C TYR A 36 -2.26 7.40 -7.03
N LEU A 37 -2.53 6.52 -6.04
CA LEU A 37 -3.71 5.65 -6.07
C LEU A 37 -5.00 6.43 -5.82
N ILE A 38 -4.96 7.43 -4.93
CA ILE A 38 -6.11 8.30 -4.62
C ILE A 38 -6.51 9.11 -5.85
N GLU A 39 -5.53 9.69 -6.56
CA GLU A 39 -5.75 10.44 -7.80
C GLU A 39 -6.31 9.59 -8.95
N ASN A 40 -6.07 8.27 -8.94
CA ASN A 40 -6.45 7.33 -10.00
C ASN A 40 -7.39 6.21 -9.52
N LYS A 41 -8.13 6.42 -8.43
CA LYS A 41 -8.88 5.36 -7.73
C LYS A 41 -9.88 4.61 -8.60
N ASP A 42 -10.49 5.28 -9.58
CA ASP A 42 -11.45 4.70 -10.53
C ASP A 42 -10.82 3.67 -11.49
N LYS A 43 -9.49 3.70 -11.62
CA LYS A 43 -8.70 2.75 -12.41
C LYS A 43 -8.30 1.51 -11.61
N VAL A 44 -8.36 1.55 -10.28
CA VAL A 44 -7.95 0.43 -9.42
C VAL A 44 -8.92 -0.73 -9.55
N ARG A 45 -8.38 -1.92 -9.88
CA ARG A 45 -9.18 -3.16 -10.08
C ARG A 45 -9.06 -4.15 -8.94
N GLY A 46 -8.05 -4.01 -8.11
CA GLY A 46 -7.89 -4.82 -6.92
C GLY A 46 -6.47 -4.84 -6.39
N ILE A 47 -6.32 -5.52 -5.26
CA ILE A 47 -5.05 -5.74 -4.57
C ILE A 47 -4.78 -7.25 -4.56
N VAL A 48 -3.60 -7.65 -5.02
CA VAL A 48 -3.10 -9.03 -4.91
C VAL A 48 -2.17 -9.10 -3.71
N ILE A 49 -2.43 -10.08 -2.84
CA ILE A 49 -1.60 -10.35 -1.67
C ILE A 49 -0.73 -11.57 -1.96
N THR A 50 0.59 -11.41 -1.90
CA THR A 50 1.53 -12.50 -2.17
C THR A 50 1.64 -13.47 -1.00
N HIS A 51 1.72 -12.97 0.23
CA HIS A 51 1.73 -13.74 1.47
C HIS A 51 1.38 -12.87 2.69
N GLY A 52 1.30 -13.48 3.87
CA GLY A 52 0.70 -12.88 5.07
C GLY A 52 1.67 -12.19 6.04
N HIS A 53 2.87 -11.80 5.64
CA HIS A 53 3.72 -11.00 6.52
C HIS A 53 3.24 -9.55 6.60
N GLU A 54 3.55 -8.87 7.70
CA GLU A 54 3.12 -7.49 7.96
C GLU A 54 3.71 -6.48 6.97
N ASP A 55 4.91 -6.74 6.45
CA ASP A 55 5.55 -5.94 5.40
C ASP A 55 4.92 -6.13 4.00
N HIS A 56 3.96 -7.05 3.88
CA HIS A 56 3.12 -7.25 2.70
C HIS A 56 1.65 -6.86 2.90
N THR A 57 1.13 -6.94 4.13
CA THR A 57 -0.31 -6.78 4.42
C THR A 57 -0.67 -5.69 5.42
N GLY A 58 0.29 -5.24 6.22
CA GLY A 58 0.05 -4.37 7.37
C GLY A 58 -0.51 -2.99 7.04
N ALA A 59 -0.43 -2.54 5.77
CA ALA A 59 -0.97 -1.25 5.34
C ALA A 59 -2.30 -1.36 4.55
N ILE A 60 -2.88 -2.56 4.40
CA ILE A 60 -4.10 -2.78 3.59
C ILE A 60 -5.27 -1.92 4.07
N ASN A 61 -5.53 -1.86 5.38
CA ASN A 61 -6.66 -1.08 5.89
C ASN A 61 -6.53 0.41 5.56
N HIS A 62 -5.30 0.96 5.59
CA HIS A 62 -5.07 2.37 5.24
C HIS A 62 -5.38 2.63 3.76
N VAL A 63 -5.06 1.70 2.86
CA VAL A 63 -5.44 1.83 1.44
C VAL A 63 -6.95 1.78 1.25
N LEU A 64 -7.65 0.86 1.94
CA LEU A 64 -9.10 0.68 1.82
C LEU A 64 -9.92 1.87 2.35
N GLU A 65 -9.35 2.69 3.23
CA GLU A 65 -10.01 3.92 3.71
C GLU A 65 -9.96 5.06 2.68
N GLU A 66 -8.97 5.06 1.79
CA GLU A 66 -8.66 6.17 0.87
C GLU A 66 -9.07 5.90 -0.60
N VAL A 67 -9.10 4.63 -1.03
CA VAL A 67 -9.29 4.18 -2.44
C VAL A 67 -10.58 3.37 -2.60
#